data_AF-A0A5S6QMG2-F1
#
_entry.id   AF-A0A5S6QMG2-F1
#
_cell.length_a   1.000
_cell.length_b   1.000
_cell.length_c   1.000
_cell.angle_alpha   90.00
_cell.angle_beta   90.00
_cell.angle_gamma   90.00
#
_symmetry.space_group_name_H-M   'P 1'
#
loop_
_entity.id
_entity.type
_entity.pdbx_description
1 polymer ?
#
loop_
_entity_poly.entity_id
_entity_poly.type
_entity_poly.pdbx_seq_one_letter_code
_entity_poly.pdbx_strand_id
1 'polypeptide(L)'
;MGSPLSPAMAEIFMEHLEDIAFKDGFTAFGVKMFKRYVDDIFVIIQTGKEVALLDHLNGLFTGQISFTMEREENGMLAFLDSLVIRDQGLIKTKVYRKPTNSERYLNFHSNHPLNVKKGMITGMVDRAFSLCHEQYLGDEIQHIRQILLRNSYPKHLVEATIKKRMLKLKNPNFSKRQDRDPGMKTICIPYYPGLGEGIRKIARTIGYKVAFTSQPNLLSILRSDKVKI
;
A
#
# COMPACT_ATOMS: atom_id res chain seq x y z
N MET A 1 12.17 8.68 -3.30
CA MET A 1 12.18 10.09 -3.75
C MET A 1 13.13 10.16 -4.93
N GLY A 2 12.60 9.95 -6.14
CA GLY A 2 13.32 10.06 -7.41
C GLY A 2 13.02 11.39 -8.10
N SER A 3 13.67 11.66 -9.23
CA SER A 3 13.32 12.80 -10.09
C SER A 3 11.82 12.74 -10.44
N PRO A 4 11.08 13.86 -10.37
CA PRO A 4 9.65 13.89 -10.67
C PRO A 4 9.34 13.47 -12.13
N LEU A 5 10.32 13.59 -13.02
CA LEU A 5 10.19 13.22 -14.43
C LEU A 5 10.40 11.72 -14.68
N SER A 6 11.17 11.04 -13.84
CA SER A 6 11.55 9.64 -14.08
C SER A 6 10.36 8.68 -14.20
N PRO A 7 9.31 8.74 -13.34
CA PRO A 7 8.15 7.86 -13.50
C PRO A 7 7.41 8.07 -14.81
N ALA A 8 7.26 9.33 -15.25
CA ALA A 8 6.59 9.64 -16.51
C ALA A 8 7.38 9.12 -17.72
N MET A 9 8.71 9.25 -17.69
CA MET A 9 9.56 8.72 -18.76
C MET A 9 9.53 7.18 -18.81
N ALA A 10 9.55 6.52 -17.65
CA ALA A 10 9.42 5.07 -17.58
C ALA A 10 8.07 4.60 -18.13
N GLU A 11 6.98 5.29 -17.78
CA GLU A 11 5.64 4.98 -18.27
C GLU A 11 5.56 5.09 -19.80
N ILE A 12 6.02 6.21 -20.38
CA ILE A 12 6.01 6.43 -21.84
C ILE A 12 6.82 5.34 -22.56
N PHE A 13 7.98 4.98 -22.03
CA PHE A 13 8.80 3.92 -22.62
C PHE A 13 8.08 2.57 -22.57
N MET A 14 7.46 2.23 -21.43
CA MET A 14 6.74 0.98 -21.26
C MET A 14 5.50 0.88 -22.15
N GLU A 15 4.74 1.98 -22.31
CA GLU A 15 3.63 2.05 -23.26
C GLU A 15 4.11 1.84 -24.71
N HIS A 16 5.18 2.52 -25.11
CA HIS A 16 5.77 2.34 -26.44
C HIS A 16 6.25 0.90 -26.68
N LEU A 17 6.85 0.28 -25.67
CA LEU A 17 7.28 -1.11 -25.72
C LEU A 17 6.09 -2.05 -25.90
N GLU A 18 5.00 -1.85 -25.15
CA GLU A 18 3.78 -2.64 -25.27
C GLU A 18 3.13 -2.52 -26.66
N ASP A 19 3.09 -1.32 -27.22
CA ASP A 19 2.56 -1.07 -28.58
C ASP A 19 3.35 -1.84 -29.64
N ILE A 20 4.68 -1.92 -29.50
CA ILE A 20 5.53 -2.70 -30.40
C ILE A 20 5.34 -4.19 -30.14
N ALA A 21 5.35 -4.61 -28.87
CA ALA A 21 5.27 -6.00 -28.45
C ALA A 21 4.00 -6.68 -28.93
N PHE A 22 2.89 -5.94 -28.96
CA PHE A 22 1.55 -6.47 -29.22
C PHE A 22 0.87 -5.81 -30.41
N LYS A 23 1.64 -5.29 -31.37
CA LYS A 23 1.12 -4.65 -32.59
C LYS A 23 0.10 -5.50 -33.35
N ASP A 24 0.34 -6.82 -33.43
CA ASP A 24 -0.54 -7.80 -34.09
C ASP A 24 -1.51 -8.50 -33.10
N GLY A 25 -1.58 -8.00 -31.87
CA GLY A 25 -2.43 -8.48 -30.79
C GLY A 25 -1.82 -9.58 -29.91
N PHE A 26 -2.50 -9.84 -28.80
CA PHE A 26 -2.08 -10.80 -27.76
C PHE A 26 -2.15 -12.28 -28.18
N THR A 27 -2.92 -12.58 -29.23
CA THR A 27 -3.32 -13.95 -29.59
C THR A 27 -2.14 -14.81 -30.04
N ALA A 28 -1.16 -14.23 -30.72
CA ALA A 28 0.05 -14.94 -31.18
C ALA A 28 0.76 -15.65 -30.01
N PHE A 29 0.83 -14.96 -28.87
CA PHE A 29 1.46 -15.47 -27.65
C PHE A 29 0.50 -16.25 -26.74
N GLY A 30 -0.76 -16.45 -27.14
CA GLY A 30 -1.77 -17.10 -26.30
C GLY A 30 -2.04 -16.36 -24.98
N VAL A 31 -1.80 -15.05 -24.97
CA VAL A 31 -2.06 -14.18 -23.83
C VAL A 31 -3.56 -13.88 -23.80
N LYS A 32 -4.19 -14.18 -22.66
CA LYS A 32 -5.60 -13.86 -22.39
C LYS A 32 -5.75 -12.51 -21.69
N MET A 33 -4.76 -12.15 -20.87
CA MET A 33 -4.75 -10.90 -20.14
C MET A 33 -3.31 -10.44 -19.92
N PHE A 34 -3.06 -9.15 -20.13
CA PHE A 34 -1.81 -8.48 -19.84
C PHE A 34 -2.14 -7.18 -19.11
N LYS A 35 -1.63 -7.00 -17.89
CA LYS A 35 -1.86 -5.81 -17.07
C LYS A 35 -0.56 -5.39 -16.40
N ARG A 36 -0.20 -4.12 -16.56
CA ARG A 36 0.98 -3.54 -15.93
C ARG A 36 0.58 -2.57 -14.81
N TYR A 37 1.39 -2.55 -13.76
CA TYR A 37 1.37 -1.56 -12.70
C TYR A 37 2.80 -1.03 -12.51
N VAL A 38 3.08 0.15 -13.06
CA VAL A 38 4.43 0.72 -13.12
C VAL A 38 5.40 -0.29 -13.80
N ASP A 39 6.23 -0.97 -13.03
CA ASP A 39 7.24 -1.94 -13.46
C ASP A 39 6.78 -3.41 -13.33
N ASP A 40 5.72 -3.67 -12.55
CA ASP A 40 5.20 -5.01 -12.33
C ASP A 40 4.15 -5.40 -13.37
N ILE A 41 4.30 -6.56 -14.00
CA ILE A 41 3.38 -7.06 -15.04
C ILE A 41 2.71 -8.37 -14.58
N PHE A 42 1.39 -8.42 -14.70
CA PHE A 42 0.58 -9.61 -14.48
C PHE A 42 0.02 -10.14 -15.80
N VAL A 43 0.28 -11.41 -16.09
CA VAL A 43 -0.14 -12.05 -17.35
C VAL A 43 -0.91 -13.32 -17.08
N ILE A 44 -2.06 -13.48 -17.74
CA ILE A 44 -2.75 -14.77 -17.87
C ILE A 44 -2.47 -15.28 -19.28
N ILE A 45 -1.75 -16.40 -19.37
CA ILE A 45 -1.26 -16.97 -20.63
C ILE A 45 -1.53 -18.48 -20.69
N GLN A 46 -1.59 -19.02 -21.90
CA GLN A 46 -1.60 -20.46 -22.12
C GLN A 46 -0.29 -21.11 -21.63
N THR A 47 -0.41 -22.21 -20.88
CA THR A 47 0.74 -22.99 -20.39
C THR A 47 1.65 -23.42 -21.53
N GLY A 48 2.94 -23.22 -21.35
CA GLY A 48 4.00 -23.53 -22.32
C GLY A 48 4.40 -22.35 -23.21
N LYS A 49 3.63 -21.25 -23.22
CA LYS A 49 3.95 -20.05 -24.02
C LYS A 49 4.66 -18.95 -23.23
N GLU A 50 4.79 -19.10 -21.92
CA GLU A 50 5.35 -18.07 -21.03
C GLU A 50 6.81 -17.74 -21.32
N VAL A 51 7.63 -18.73 -21.70
CA VAL A 51 9.04 -18.49 -22.09
C VAL A 51 9.11 -17.74 -23.42
N ALA A 52 8.32 -18.13 -24.41
CA ALA A 52 8.30 -17.47 -25.71
C ALA A 52 7.86 -16.00 -25.60
N LEU A 53 6.91 -15.69 -24.71
CA LEU A 53 6.55 -14.30 -24.41
C LEU A 53 7.71 -13.55 -23.75
N LEU A 54 8.37 -14.16 -22.77
CA LEU A 54 9.51 -13.53 -22.08
C LEU A 54 10.66 -13.22 -23.05
N ASP A 55 11.00 -14.17 -23.91
CA ASP A 55 12.04 -14.03 -24.92
C ASP A 55 11.67 -12.96 -25.96
N HIS A 56 10.40 -12.91 -26.37
CA HIS A 56 9.89 -11.85 -27.25
C HIS A 56 10.07 -10.47 -26.63
N LEU A 57 9.61 -10.27 -25.39
CA LEU A 57 9.73 -8.98 -24.69
C LEU A 57 11.20 -8.56 -24.50
N ASN A 58 12.07 -9.51 -24.14
CA ASN A 58 13.52 -9.27 -23.97
C ASN A 58 14.26 -9.04 -25.30
N GLY A 59 13.68 -9.47 -26.43
CA GLY A 59 14.23 -9.27 -27.77
C GLY A 59 13.95 -7.90 -28.37
N LEU A 60 12.96 -7.15 -27.88
CA LEU A 60 12.54 -5.86 -28.48
C LEU A 60 13.57 -4.75 -28.29
N PHE A 61 14.12 -4.63 -27.09
CA PHE A 61 15.01 -3.54 -26.69
C PHE A 61 16.23 -4.08 -25.92
N THR A 62 16.95 -4.99 -26.56
CA THR A 62 18.10 -5.69 -25.97
C THR A 62 19.14 -4.72 -25.41
N GLY A 63 19.52 -4.91 -24.14
CA GLY A 63 20.50 -4.07 -23.44
C GLY A 63 19.92 -2.80 -22.82
N GLN A 64 18.65 -2.48 -23.04
CA GLN A 64 17.97 -1.33 -22.44
C GLN A 64 17.04 -1.72 -21.30
N ILE A 65 16.29 -2.82 -21.47
CA ILE A 65 15.40 -3.40 -20.47
C ILE A 65 15.52 -4.92 -20.49
N SER A 66 15.33 -5.54 -19.34
CA SER A 66 15.27 -6.99 -19.20
C SER A 66 14.13 -7.35 -18.24
N PHE A 67 13.25 -8.20 -18.70
CA PHE A 67 12.14 -8.77 -17.97
C PHE A 67 12.59 -10.07 -17.30
N THR A 68 12.13 -10.25 -16.07
CA THR A 68 12.16 -11.52 -15.37
C THR A 68 10.73 -12.01 -15.16
N MET A 69 10.56 -13.31 -15.00
CA MET A 69 9.23 -13.90 -14.82
C MET A 69 9.21 -14.81 -13.59
N GLU A 70 8.20 -14.60 -12.75
CA GLU A 70 7.78 -15.56 -11.74
C GLU A 70 6.61 -16.39 -12.31
N ARG A 71 6.63 -17.70 -12.10
CA ARG A 71 5.55 -18.59 -12.52
C ARG A 71 4.63 -18.88 -11.35
N GLU A 72 3.37 -19.12 -11.68
CA GLU A 72 2.41 -19.61 -10.71
C GLU A 72 2.83 -21.00 -10.19
N GLU A 73 2.85 -21.16 -8.88
CA GLU A 73 3.16 -22.41 -8.19
C GLU A 73 1.94 -22.87 -7.38
N ASN A 74 1.51 -24.13 -7.56
CA ASN A 74 0.38 -24.72 -6.83
C ASN A 74 -0.91 -23.89 -6.90
N GLY A 75 -1.19 -23.26 -8.04
CA GLY A 75 -2.39 -22.42 -8.18
C GLY A 75 -2.22 -21.01 -7.61
N MET A 76 -1.02 -20.60 -7.21
CA MET A 76 -0.77 -19.36 -6.48
C MET A 76 0.35 -18.52 -7.12
N LEU A 77 0.17 -17.20 -7.16
CA LEU A 77 1.18 -16.25 -7.64
C LEU A 77 1.11 -14.97 -6.81
N ALA A 78 2.26 -14.50 -6.33
CA ALA A 78 2.35 -13.20 -5.66
C ALA A 78 2.32 -12.09 -6.72
N PHE A 79 1.51 -11.06 -6.50
CA PHE A 79 1.49 -9.86 -7.33
C PHE A 79 1.20 -8.63 -6.46
N LEU A 80 2.12 -7.67 -6.43
CA LEU A 80 2.09 -6.51 -5.55
C LEU A 80 1.87 -6.93 -4.07
N ASP A 81 0.78 -6.45 -3.47
CA ASP A 81 0.37 -6.69 -2.10
C ASP A 81 -0.57 -7.91 -1.94
N SER A 82 -0.80 -8.66 -3.01
CA SER A 82 -1.78 -9.73 -3.10
C SER A 82 -1.18 -11.08 -3.46
N LEU A 83 -1.71 -12.15 -2.86
CA LEU A 83 -1.47 -13.52 -3.28
C LEU A 83 -2.69 -13.92 -4.12
N VAL A 84 -2.48 -14.02 -5.42
CA VAL A 84 -3.49 -14.44 -6.39
C VAL A 84 -3.58 -15.96 -6.35
N ILE A 85 -4.79 -16.48 -6.19
CA ILE A 85 -5.09 -17.90 -6.05
C ILE A 85 -6.10 -18.26 -7.14
N ARG A 86 -5.72 -19.19 -8.01
CA ARG A 86 -6.61 -19.78 -9.01
C ARG A 86 -7.40 -20.92 -8.36
N ASP A 87 -8.72 -20.80 -8.38
CA ASP A 87 -9.63 -21.78 -7.81
C ASP A 87 -10.76 -22.08 -8.78
N GLN A 88 -10.69 -23.26 -9.43
CA GLN A 88 -11.73 -23.76 -10.35
C GLN A 88 -12.18 -22.74 -11.43
N GLY A 89 -11.25 -21.95 -11.95
CA GLY A 89 -11.51 -20.93 -12.98
C GLY A 89 -11.87 -19.54 -12.43
N LEU A 90 -12.01 -19.40 -11.11
CA LEU A 90 -12.13 -18.11 -10.44
C LEU A 90 -10.78 -17.65 -9.87
N ILE A 91 -10.62 -16.34 -9.72
CA ILE A 91 -9.49 -15.73 -9.04
C ILE A 91 -9.94 -15.31 -7.65
N LYS A 92 -9.22 -15.80 -6.65
CA LYS A 92 -9.33 -15.40 -5.25
C LYS A 92 -8.03 -14.75 -4.82
N THR A 93 -8.10 -13.86 -3.84
CA THR A 93 -6.93 -13.11 -3.39
C THR A 93 -6.82 -13.12 -1.87
N LYS A 94 -5.58 -13.12 -1.38
CA LYS A 94 -5.22 -12.87 0.01
C LYS A 94 -4.24 -11.70 0.08
N VAL A 95 -4.05 -11.12 1.27
CA VAL A 95 -2.90 -10.23 1.49
C VAL A 95 -1.61 -11.07 1.44
N TYR A 96 -0.71 -10.70 0.53
CA TYR A 96 0.62 -11.31 0.45
C TYR A 96 1.60 -10.63 1.39
N ARG A 97 2.50 -11.43 1.96
CA ARG A 97 3.61 -11.00 2.81
C ARG A 97 4.85 -11.71 2.31
N LYS A 98 5.87 -10.94 1.91
CA LYS A 98 7.16 -11.51 1.51
C LYS A 98 7.75 -12.35 2.66
N PRO A 99 8.53 -13.41 2.39
CA PRO A 99 9.18 -14.21 3.43
C PRO A 99 10.06 -13.41 4.39
N THR A 100 10.56 -12.25 3.94
CA THR A 100 11.37 -11.31 4.74
C THR A 100 10.54 -10.39 5.65
N ASN A 101 9.22 -10.50 5.64
CA ASN A 101 8.35 -9.69 6.49
C ASN A 101 8.52 -10.08 7.96
N SER A 102 9.06 -9.15 8.76
CA SER A 102 9.29 -9.36 10.20
C SER A 102 8.06 -9.14 11.08
N GLU A 103 6.93 -8.71 10.52
CA GLU A 103 5.72 -8.30 11.23
C GLU A 103 5.94 -7.19 12.28
N ARG A 104 7.05 -6.47 12.20
CA ARG A 104 7.36 -5.33 13.06
C ARG A 104 6.73 -4.07 12.45
N TYR A 105 5.67 -3.60 13.09
CA TYR A 105 4.99 -2.36 12.74
C TYR A 105 5.32 -1.28 13.77
N LEU A 106 4.67 -0.12 13.64
CA LEU A 106 4.79 0.97 14.60
C LEU A 106 4.38 0.50 16.00
N ASN A 107 5.34 0.27 16.90
CA ASN A 107 5.05 -0.13 18.28
C ASN A 107 4.17 0.90 19.00
N PHE A 108 3.21 0.44 19.82
CA PHE A 108 2.26 1.31 20.51
C PHE A 108 2.92 2.31 21.48
N HIS A 109 4.09 2.00 22.04
CA HIS A 109 4.80 2.90 22.95
C HIS A 109 5.69 3.91 22.23
N SER A 110 5.77 3.85 20.90
CA SER A 110 6.50 4.85 20.12
C SER A 110 5.92 6.25 20.31
N ASN A 111 6.79 7.25 20.13
CA ASN A 111 6.46 8.67 20.26
C ASN A 111 5.65 9.18 19.04
N HIS A 112 4.44 8.64 18.86
CA HIS A 112 3.53 9.02 17.80
C HIS A 112 2.14 9.33 18.37
N PRO A 113 1.43 10.30 17.76
CA PRO A 113 0.05 10.60 18.10
C PRO A 113 -0.86 9.37 17.99
N LEU A 114 -1.89 9.30 18.85
CA LEU A 114 -2.84 8.20 18.82
C LEU A 114 -3.57 8.05 17.48
N ASN A 115 -3.78 9.13 16.73
CA ASN A 115 -4.40 9.06 15.39
C ASN A 115 -3.50 8.36 14.37
N VAL A 116 -2.18 8.47 14.48
CA VAL A 116 -1.24 7.72 13.61
C VAL A 116 -1.33 6.23 13.91
N LYS A 117 -1.32 5.88 15.20
CA LYS A 117 -1.47 4.48 15.66
C LYS A 117 -2.80 3.87 15.22
N LYS A 118 -3.91 4.62 15.37
CA LYS A 118 -5.23 4.21 14.84
C LYS A 118 -5.25 4.14 13.31
N GLY A 119 -4.53 5.04 12.65
CA GLY A 119 -4.36 5.06 11.19
C GLY A 119 -3.70 3.79 10.69
N MET A 120 -2.71 3.26 11.40
CA MET A 120 -2.09 1.99 11.06
C MET A 120 -3.11 0.84 11.08
N ILE A 121 -3.87 0.70 12.17
CA ILE A 121 -4.93 -0.32 12.28
C ILE A 121 -5.94 -0.17 11.12
N THR A 122 -6.36 1.07 10.86
CA THR A 122 -7.33 1.39 9.80
C THR A 122 -6.79 0.99 8.43
N GLY A 123 -5.54 1.33 8.11
CA GLY A 123 -4.89 0.99 6.84
C GLY A 123 -4.73 -0.52 6.64
N MET A 124 -4.40 -1.28 7.69
CA MET A 124 -4.34 -2.75 7.61
C MET A 124 -5.72 -3.34 7.32
N VAL A 125 -6.77 -2.84 7.96
CA VAL A 125 -8.16 -3.27 7.71
C VAL A 125 -8.62 -2.89 6.31
N ASP A 126 -8.29 -1.68 5.84
CA ASP A 126 -8.62 -1.23 4.49
C ASP A 126 -7.96 -2.09 3.42
N ARG A 127 -6.68 -2.41 3.60
CA ARG A 127 -5.94 -3.33 2.75
C ARG A 127 -6.58 -4.71 2.74
N ALA A 128 -6.86 -5.28 3.92
CA ALA A 128 -7.50 -6.58 4.03
C ALA A 128 -8.87 -6.62 3.33
N PHE A 129 -9.69 -5.59 3.55
CA PHE A 129 -11.02 -5.52 2.97
C PHE A 129 -11.00 -5.34 1.44
N SER A 130 -10.04 -4.56 0.93
CA SER A 130 -9.95 -4.27 -0.51
C SER A 130 -9.33 -5.44 -1.28
N LEU A 131 -8.40 -6.19 -0.67
CA LEU A 131 -7.63 -7.22 -1.35
C LEU A 131 -8.11 -8.64 -1.07
N CYS A 132 -8.65 -8.97 0.10
CA CYS A 132 -9.01 -10.35 0.40
C CYS A 132 -10.36 -10.72 -0.21
N HIS A 133 -10.41 -11.91 -0.81
CA HIS A 133 -11.70 -12.57 -1.06
C HIS A 133 -12.42 -12.81 0.27
N GLU A 134 -13.75 -12.73 0.29
CA GLU A 134 -14.58 -12.76 1.49
C GLU A 134 -14.24 -13.93 2.44
N GLN A 135 -14.06 -15.13 1.87
CA GLN A 135 -13.70 -16.34 2.61
C GLN A 135 -12.39 -16.23 3.41
N TYR A 136 -11.44 -15.37 3.01
CA TYR A 136 -10.14 -15.20 3.66
C TYR A 136 -10.05 -13.94 4.52
N LEU A 137 -11.06 -13.07 4.44
CA LEU A 137 -11.07 -11.82 5.18
C LEU A 137 -11.07 -12.06 6.69
N GLY A 138 -11.81 -13.06 7.17
CA GLY A 138 -11.87 -13.41 8.59
C GLY A 138 -10.49 -13.73 9.18
N ASP A 139 -9.75 -14.61 8.51
CA ASP A 139 -8.40 -15.03 8.91
C ASP A 139 -7.42 -13.85 8.88
N GLU A 140 -7.51 -13.01 7.85
CA GLU A 140 -6.67 -11.83 7.70
C GLU A 140 -6.93 -10.81 8.83
N ILE A 141 -8.19 -10.54 9.19
CA ILE A 141 -8.52 -9.67 10.33
C ILE A 141 -8.01 -10.28 11.64
N GLN A 142 -8.12 -11.60 11.81
CA GLN A 142 -7.59 -12.28 13.00
C GLN A 142 -6.07 -12.16 13.09
N HIS A 143 -5.38 -12.30 11.98
CA HIS A 143 -3.95 -12.10 11.89
C HIS A 143 -3.55 -10.64 12.21
N ILE A 144 -4.28 -9.64 11.69
CA ILE A 144 -4.07 -8.22 12.04
C ILE A 144 -4.17 -8.00 13.55
N ARG A 145 -5.15 -8.61 14.24
CA ARG A 145 -5.26 -8.53 15.70
C ARG A 145 -4.00 -9.05 16.38
N GLN A 146 -3.56 -10.25 16.01
CA GLN A 146 -2.39 -10.89 16.62
C GLN A 146 -1.13 -10.04 16.45
N ILE A 147 -0.89 -9.52 15.25
CA ILE A 147 0.25 -8.64 14.97
C ILE A 147 0.20 -7.36 15.82
N LEU A 148 -0.96 -6.70 15.90
CA LEU A 148 -1.09 -5.46 16.67
C LEU A 148 -0.83 -5.70 18.17
N LEU A 149 -1.31 -6.82 18.71
CA LEU A 149 -1.03 -7.23 20.09
C LEU A 149 0.47 -7.48 20.31
N ARG A 150 1.15 -8.17 19.38
CA ARG A 150 2.61 -8.35 19.41
C ARG A 150 3.37 -7.02 19.35
N ASN A 151 2.79 -6.00 18.71
CA ASN A 151 3.31 -4.63 18.64
C ASN A 151 2.83 -3.73 19.81
N SER A 152 2.42 -4.34 20.93
CA SER A 152 2.04 -3.70 22.19
C SER A 152 0.75 -2.86 22.15
N TYR A 153 -0.11 -3.04 21.13
CA TYR A 153 -1.37 -2.29 21.08
C TYR A 153 -2.36 -2.81 22.14
N PRO A 154 -3.07 -1.92 22.86
CA PRO A 154 -4.13 -2.33 23.77
C PRO A 154 -5.26 -3.06 23.04
N LYS A 155 -5.64 -4.24 23.51
CA LYS A 155 -6.68 -5.08 22.90
C LYS A 155 -8.00 -4.32 22.64
N HIS A 156 -8.45 -3.55 23.64
CA HIS A 156 -9.70 -2.77 23.51
C HIS A 156 -9.63 -1.73 22.36
N LEU A 157 -8.46 -1.11 22.16
CA LEU A 157 -8.24 -0.12 21.11
C LEU A 157 -8.28 -0.78 19.73
N VAL A 158 -7.64 -1.94 19.60
CA VAL A 158 -7.62 -2.74 18.37
C VAL A 158 -9.04 -3.14 17.99
N GLU A 159 -9.77 -3.81 18.88
CA GLU A 159 -11.13 -4.28 18.59
C GLU A 159 -12.09 -3.12 18.28
N ALA A 160 -12.04 -2.03 19.06
CA ALA A 160 -12.91 -0.87 18.82
C ALA A 160 -12.62 -0.21 17.46
N THR A 161 -11.33 -0.11 17.07
CA THR A 161 -10.93 0.52 15.81
C THR A 161 -11.29 -0.36 14.61
N ILE A 162 -11.02 -1.67 14.68
CA ILE A 162 -11.39 -2.65 13.65
C ILE A 162 -12.90 -2.67 13.45
N LYS A 163 -13.68 -2.83 14.55
CA LYS A 163 -15.15 -2.87 14.49
C LYS A 163 -15.71 -1.59 13.85
N LYS A 164 -15.25 -0.42 14.30
CA LYS A 164 -15.69 0.86 13.76
C LYS A 164 -15.35 0.99 12.27
N ARG A 165 -14.17 0.55 11.84
CA ARG A 165 -13.76 0.64 10.44
C ARG A 165 -14.54 -0.33 9.55
N MET A 166 -14.71 -1.56 9.99
CA MET A 166 -15.49 -2.57 9.28
C MET A 166 -16.94 -2.13 9.05
N LEU A 167 -17.58 -1.52 10.05
CA LEU A 167 -18.93 -0.96 9.91
C LEU A 167 -18.98 0.14 8.86
N LYS A 168 -17.96 1.00 8.78
CA LYS A 168 -17.87 2.05 7.75
C LYS A 168 -17.67 1.49 6.35
N LEU A 169 -16.83 0.47 6.19
CA LEU A 169 -16.56 -0.14 4.89
C LEU A 169 -17.79 -0.86 4.33
N LYS A 170 -18.57 -1.52 5.19
CA LYS A 170 -19.84 -2.15 4.81
C LYS A 170 -20.97 -1.16 4.54
N ASN A 171 -20.92 0.03 5.15
CA ASN A 171 -21.94 1.08 5.03
C ASN A 171 -21.31 2.41 4.58
N PRO A 172 -21.08 2.62 3.27
CA PRO A 172 -20.46 3.84 2.76
C PRO A 172 -21.28 5.12 3.08
N ASN A 173 -22.59 4.98 3.27
CA ASN A 173 -23.48 6.08 3.68
C ASN A 173 -23.31 6.52 5.15
N PHE A 174 -22.55 5.78 5.97
CA PHE A 174 -22.35 6.07 7.39
C PHE A 174 -21.38 7.25 7.65
N SER A 175 -20.78 7.81 6.61
CA SER A 175 -19.80 8.90 6.68
C SER A 175 -20.18 10.11 5.83
N LYS A 176 -21.27 10.77 6.19
CA LYS A 176 -21.43 12.21 5.96
C LYS A 176 -21.47 12.95 7.30
N ARG A 177 -20.41 12.83 8.11
CA ARG A 177 -20.07 13.95 8.99
C ARG A 177 -19.16 14.85 8.18
N GLN A 178 -19.74 15.88 7.58
CA GLN A 178 -18.98 17.07 7.24
C GLN A 178 -18.38 17.55 8.57
N ASP A 179 -17.10 17.28 8.81
CA ASP A 179 -16.32 18.17 9.65
C ASP A 179 -16.36 19.50 8.88
N ARG A 180 -17.30 20.38 9.26
CA ARG A 180 -17.23 21.78 8.88
C ARG A 180 -15.91 22.23 9.47
N ASP A 181 -14.85 22.30 8.66
CA ASP A 181 -13.59 22.89 9.10
C ASP A 181 -13.98 24.34 9.38
N PRO A 182 -14.01 24.78 10.65
CA PRO A 182 -14.09 26.20 10.90
C PRO A 182 -12.84 26.76 10.22
N GLY A 183 -12.88 27.94 9.58
CA GLY A 183 -11.75 28.53 8.84
C GLY A 183 -10.51 28.88 9.69
N MET A 184 -10.17 28.03 10.68
CA MET A 184 -9.06 28.10 11.61
C MET A 184 -7.76 27.93 10.86
N LYS A 185 -6.81 28.81 11.15
CA LYS A 185 -5.44 28.70 10.66
C LYS A 185 -4.78 27.45 11.28
N THR A 186 -4.02 26.71 10.47
CA THR A 186 -3.31 25.51 10.92
C THR A 186 -1.86 25.85 11.26
N ILE A 187 -1.41 25.42 12.44
CA ILE A 187 -0.01 25.48 12.87
C ILE A 187 0.58 24.07 12.94
N CYS A 188 1.84 23.93 12.55
CA CYS A 188 2.58 22.67 12.55
C CYS A 188 3.63 22.69 13.66
N ILE A 189 3.58 21.72 14.57
CA ILE A 189 4.57 21.59 15.65
C ILE A 189 5.05 20.13 15.77
N PRO A 190 6.28 19.89 16.27
CA PRO A 190 6.73 18.53 16.55
C PRO A 190 5.86 17.86 17.60
N TYR A 191 5.59 16.56 17.44
CA TYR A 191 4.84 15.80 18.44
C TYR A 191 5.70 15.46 19.66
N TYR A 192 5.16 15.77 20.85
CA TYR A 192 5.66 15.34 22.14
C TYR A 192 4.49 14.78 22.96
N PRO A 193 4.57 13.57 23.54
CA PRO A 193 3.46 12.97 24.25
C PRO A 193 3.08 13.82 25.46
N GLY A 194 1.79 14.07 25.66
CA GLY A 194 1.27 14.87 26.77
C GLY A 194 1.33 16.38 26.47
N LEU A 195 2.48 16.89 26.04
CA LEU A 195 2.64 18.30 25.68
C LEU A 195 1.89 18.65 24.39
N GLY A 196 2.00 17.83 23.35
CA GLY A 196 1.37 18.06 22.05
C GLY A 196 -0.15 18.11 22.16
N GLU A 197 -0.75 17.18 22.90
CA GLU A 197 -2.19 17.17 23.20
C GLU A 197 -2.62 18.44 23.95
N GLY A 198 -1.85 18.86 24.95
CA GLY A 198 -2.08 20.09 25.70
C GLY A 198 -2.07 21.32 24.79
N ILE A 199 -1.02 21.47 23.97
CA ILE A 199 -0.90 22.57 23.01
C ILE A 199 -2.06 22.55 22.01
N ARG A 200 -2.43 21.37 21.48
CA ARG A 200 -3.59 21.25 20.59
C ARG A 200 -4.89 21.70 21.26
N LYS A 201 -5.09 21.38 22.54
CA LYS A 201 -6.29 21.78 23.29
C LYS A 201 -6.34 23.30 23.47
N ILE A 202 -5.22 23.93 23.85
CA ILE A 202 -5.10 25.38 24.01
C ILE A 202 -5.26 26.09 22.66
N ALA A 203 -4.56 25.63 21.61
CA ALA A 203 -4.66 26.22 20.28
C ALA A 203 -6.09 26.25 19.74
N ARG A 204 -6.89 25.21 20.02
CA ARG A 204 -8.31 25.20 19.63
C ARG A 204 -9.13 26.29 20.32
N THR A 205 -8.84 26.65 21.57
CA THR A 205 -9.58 27.72 22.27
C THR A 205 -9.26 29.10 21.71
N ILE A 206 -8.08 29.27 21.10
CA ILE A 206 -7.65 30.53 20.47
C ILE A 206 -7.86 30.56 18.95
N GLY A 207 -8.63 29.62 18.38
CA GLY A 207 -8.99 29.65 16.95
C GLY A 207 -7.97 29.00 15.99
N TYR A 208 -7.04 28.19 16.50
CA TYR A 208 -6.04 27.49 15.70
C TYR A 208 -6.21 25.97 15.68
N LYS A 209 -5.83 25.36 14.56
CA LYS A 209 -5.74 23.91 14.36
C LYS A 209 -4.29 23.48 14.46
N VAL A 210 -4.00 22.41 15.21
CA VAL A 210 -2.61 21.90 15.37
C VAL A 210 -2.42 20.59 14.61
N ALA A 211 -1.56 20.66 13.60
CA ALA A 211 -0.98 19.50 12.93
C ALA A 211 0.36 19.13 13.60
N PHE A 212 0.64 17.84 13.70
CA PHE A 212 1.89 17.36 14.27
C PHE A 212 2.85 16.90 13.19
N THR A 213 4.12 17.29 13.31
CA THR A 213 5.20 16.80 12.47
C THR A 213 6.07 15.81 13.25
N SER A 214 6.73 14.90 12.52
CA SER A 214 7.79 14.09 13.11
C SER A 214 8.98 14.98 13.48
N GLN A 215 9.76 14.55 14.48
CA GLN A 215 11.04 15.19 14.74
C GLN A 215 12.02 15.00 13.58
N PRO A 216 13.00 15.89 13.41
CA PRO A 216 14.12 15.63 12.52
C PRO A 216 14.72 14.27 12.89
N ASN A 217 14.76 13.34 11.94
CA ASN A 217 15.45 12.08 12.15
C ASN A 217 16.97 12.33 12.15
N LEU A 218 17.74 11.40 12.71
CA LEU A 218 19.19 11.52 12.79
C LEU A 218 19.82 11.82 11.42
N LEU A 219 19.30 11.19 10.36
CA LEU A 219 19.71 11.46 8.99
C LEU A 219 19.52 12.93 8.58
N SER A 220 18.40 13.56 8.94
CA SER A 220 18.12 14.97 8.65
C SER A 220 18.91 15.95 9.51
N ILE A 221 19.42 15.52 10.67
CA ILE A 221 20.30 16.31 11.53
C ILE A 221 21.75 16.22 11.04
N LEU A 222 22.18 15.03 10.61
CA LEU A 222 23.55 14.76 10.19
C LEU A 222 23.84 15.09 8.72
N ARG A 223 22.81 15.23 7.88
CA ARG A 223 22.98 15.59 6.48
C ARG A 223 23.05 17.11 6.27
N SER A 224 24.13 17.57 5.66
CA SER A 224 24.34 18.95 5.18
C SER A 224 23.95 19.15 3.71
N ASP A 225 23.55 18.09 3.00
CA ASP A 225 23.32 18.09 1.55
C ASP A 225 22.00 18.75 1.09
N LYS A 226 21.13 19.12 2.04
CA LYS A 226 19.92 19.88 1.75
C LYS A 226 20.06 21.30 2.27
N VAL A 227 20.71 22.16 1.49
CA VAL A 227 20.41 23.59 1.53
C VAL A 227 18.91 23.72 1.24
N LYS A 228 18.14 24.18 2.23
CA LYS A 228 16.75 24.56 2.03
C LYS A 228 16.75 25.82 1.18
N ILE A 229 16.55 25.67 -0.13
CA ILE A 229 16.08 26.75 -1.00
C ILE A 229 14.58 26.90 -0.77
#